data_AF-A0A6B3GU52-F1
#
_entry.id   AF-A0A6B3GU52-F1
#
_cell.length_a   1.000
_cell.length_b   1.000
_cell.length_c   1.000
_cell.angle_alpha   90.00
_cell.angle_beta   90.00
_cell.angle_gamma   90.00
#
_symmetry.space_group_name_H-M   'P 1'
#
loop_
_entity.id
_entity.type
_entity.pdbx_description
1 polymer ?
#
loop_
_entity_poly.entity_id
_entity_poly.type
_entity_poly.pdbx_seq_one_letter_code
_entity_poly.pdbx_strand_id
1 'polypeptide(L)'
;TNFGANMLALVDGVPRTLSIDAFIRHWVTHQIEVIVRRTKFRLRKAEERAHILRGLLKALDAIDEVIALIRRSNTVEIAREGLMGLLEIDELQANAILEMQL
;
A
#
# COMPACT_ATOMS: atom_id res chain seq x y z
N THR A 1 -6.79 33.92 -42.34
CA THR A 1 -7.65 32.86 -41.76
C THR A 1 -7.85 33.17 -40.29
N ASN A 2 -9.08 33.07 -39.77
CA ASN A 2 -9.39 33.38 -38.37
C ASN A 2 -9.84 32.09 -37.64
N PHE A 3 -9.49 31.92 -36.36
CA PHE A 3 -9.93 30.82 -35.51
C PHE A 3 -10.90 31.34 -34.44
N GLY A 4 -12.17 30.94 -34.54
CA GLY A 4 -13.17 31.26 -33.53
C GLY A 4 -13.04 30.34 -32.31
N ALA A 5 -12.28 30.75 -31.30
CA ALA A 5 -12.10 29.95 -30.10
C ALA A 5 -13.38 29.93 -29.23
N ASN A 6 -13.89 28.73 -28.93
CA ASN A 6 -14.91 28.49 -27.92
C ASN A 6 -14.36 27.55 -26.85
N MET A 7 -14.04 28.11 -25.69
CA MET A 7 -13.36 27.46 -24.58
C MET A 7 -14.37 26.72 -23.67
N LEU A 8 -15.02 25.69 -24.21
CA LEU A 8 -16.07 24.89 -23.53
C LEU A 8 -15.49 23.57 -22.98
N ALA A 9 -15.72 23.28 -21.70
CA ALA A 9 -15.31 22.03 -21.05
C ALA A 9 -16.30 21.57 -19.98
N LEU A 10 -16.16 20.34 -19.50
CA LEU A 10 -16.92 19.83 -18.34
C LEU A 10 -16.21 20.22 -17.05
N VAL A 11 -16.95 20.81 -16.12
CA VAL A 11 -16.54 21.03 -14.73
C VAL A 11 -17.56 20.32 -13.85
N ASP A 12 -17.09 19.32 -13.11
CA ASP A 12 -17.94 18.46 -12.26
C ASP A 12 -19.14 17.87 -13.01
N GLY A 13 -18.90 17.42 -14.25
CA GLY A 13 -19.92 16.83 -15.12
C GLY A 13 -20.85 17.83 -15.82
N VAL A 14 -20.70 19.13 -15.57
CA VAL A 14 -21.54 20.17 -16.17
C VAL A 14 -20.76 20.96 -17.23
N PRO A 15 -21.30 21.16 -18.46
CA PRO A 15 -20.67 21.98 -19.48
C PRO A 15 -20.57 23.45 -19.05
N ARG A 16 -19.37 24.04 -19.17
CA ARG A 16 -19.11 25.45 -18.87
C ARG A 16 -18.13 26.04 -19.88
N THR A 17 -18.41 27.25 -20.34
CA THR A 17 -17.41 28.06 -21.05
C THR A 17 -16.50 28.72 -20.02
N LEU A 18 -15.19 28.55 -20.18
CA LEU A 18 -14.19 28.94 -19.21
C LEU A 18 -13.21 29.96 -19.79
N SER A 19 -12.75 30.87 -18.94
CA SER A 19 -11.56 31.68 -19.21
C SER A 19 -10.28 30.85 -19.06
N ILE A 20 -9.17 31.37 -19.58
CA ILE A 20 -7.85 30.70 -19.50
C ILE A 20 -7.44 30.47 -18.03
N ASP A 21 -7.67 31.44 -17.15
CA ASP A 21 -7.32 31.30 -15.74
C ASP A 21 -8.16 30.22 -15.04
N ALA A 22 -9.44 30.07 -15.42
CA ALA A 22 -10.29 28.99 -14.90
C ALA A 22 -9.78 27.61 -15.35
N PHE A 23 -9.33 27.46 -16.60
CA PHE A 23 -8.68 26.23 -17.07
C PHE A 23 -7.45 25.88 -16.23
N ILE A 24 -6.56 26.86 -16.01
CA ILE A 24 -5.34 26.65 -15.23
C ILE A 24 -5.69 26.27 -13.79
N ARG A 25 -6.65 26.96 -13.15
CA ARG A 25 -7.10 26.65 -11.78
C ARG A 25 -7.65 25.23 -11.67
N HIS A 26 -8.56 24.82 -12.56
CA HIS A 26 -9.13 23.48 -12.53
C HIS A 26 -8.05 22.41 -12.75
N TRP A 27 -7.13 22.64 -13.67
CA TRP A 27 -6.02 21.73 -13.90
C TRP A 27 -5.09 21.62 -12.68
N VAL A 28 -4.68 22.74 -12.07
CA VAL A 28 -3.83 22.74 -10.87
C VAL A 28 -4.52 22.03 -9.70
N THR A 29 -5.79 22.32 -9.46
CA THR A 29 -6.59 21.64 -8.42
C THR A 29 -6.60 20.13 -8.63
N HIS A 30 -6.82 19.68 -9.86
CA HIS A 30 -6.79 18.27 -10.20
C HIS A 30 -5.39 17.66 -9.98
N GLN A 31 -4.31 18.37 -10.37
CA GLN A 31 -2.95 17.89 -10.11
C GLN A 31 -2.68 17.71 -8.61
N ILE A 32 -3.08 18.67 -7.78
CA ILE A 32 -2.94 18.56 -6.32
C ILE A 32 -3.67 17.31 -5.80
N GLU A 33 -4.90 17.09 -6.26
CA GLU A 33 -5.68 15.92 -5.88
C GLU A 33 -4.99 14.60 -6.28
N VAL A 34 -4.49 14.53 -7.52
CA VAL A 34 -3.73 13.37 -8.03
C VAL A 34 -2.51 13.10 -7.16
N ILE A 35 -1.75 14.13 -6.79
CA ILE A 35 -0.58 14.00 -5.93
C ILE A 35 -0.98 13.50 -4.54
N VAL A 36 -2.02 14.07 -3.92
CA VAL A 36 -2.51 13.62 -2.60
C VAL A 36 -2.94 12.16 -2.65
N ARG A 37 -3.74 11.76 -3.65
CA ARG A 37 -4.19 10.36 -3.83
C ARG A 37 -3.00 9.41 -4.02
N ARG A 38 -2.01 9.80 -4.85
CA ARG A 38 -0.79 9.01 -5.10
C ARG A 38 0.04 8.85 -3.83
N THR A 39 0.22 9.93 -3.07
CA THR A 39 1.00 9.90 -1.82
C THR A 39 0.32 9.04 -0.77
N LYS A 40 -1.00 9.15 -0.59
CA LYS A 40 -1.78 8.28 0.31
C LYS A 40 -1.66 6.80 -0.08
N PHE A 41 -1.74 6.50 -1.37
CA PHE A 41 -1.53 5.13 -1.86
C PHE A 41 -0.13 4.61 -1.52
N ARG A 42 0.91 5.40 -1.79
CA ARG A 42 2.31 5.02 -1.52
C ARG A 42 2.57 4.84 -0.03
N LEU A 43 2.03 5.71 0.82
CA LEU A 43 2.15 5.60 2.28
C LEU A 43 1.55 4.27 2.76
N ARG A 44 0.30 3.98 2.38
CA ARG A 44 -0.36 2.72 2.76
C ARG A 44 0.44 1.50 2.31
N LYS A 45 0.95 1.49 1.07
CA LYS A 45 1.80 0.40 0.57
C LYS A 45 3.14 0.28 1.32
N ALA A 46 3.73 1.40 1.71
CA ALA A 46 4.95 1.39 2.52
C ALA A 46 4.70 0.87 3.94
N GLU A 47 3.56 1.23 4.55
CA GLU A 47 3.15 0.73 5.87
C GLU A 47 2.84 -0.77 5.85
N GLU A 48 2.09 -1.25 4.85
CA GLU A 48 1.85 -2.68 4.60
C GLU A 48 3.18 -3.45 4.48
N ARG A 49 4.15 -2.92 3.72
CA ARG A 49 5.48 -3.53 3.58
C ARG A 49 6.29 -3.49 4.88
N ALA A 50 6.26 -2.36 5.60
CA ALA A 50 6.95 -2.21 6.87
C ALA A 50 6.40 -3.16 7.93
N HIS A 51 5.09 -3.41 7.91
CA HIS A 51 4.44 -4.40 8.77
C HIS A 51 5.05 -5.78 8.57
N ILE A 52 5.13 -6.28 7.33
CA ILE A 52 5.77 -7.56 7.03
C ILE A 52 7.23 -7.59 7.47
N LEU A 53 7.99 -6.54 7.13
CA LEU A 53 9.42 -6.46 7.47
C LEU A 53 9.68 -6.53 8.98
N ARG A 54 8.80 -5.97 9.82
CA ARG A 54 8.91 -6.10 11.28
C ARG A 54 8.74 -7.54 11.76
N GLY A 55 7.80 -8.29 11.15
CA GLY A 55 7.61 -9.71 11.45
C GLY A 55 8.83 -10.54 11.05
N LEU A 56 9.36 -10.31 9.85
CA LEU A 56 10.58 -10.96 9.38
C LEU A 56 11.80 -10.64 10.25
N LEU A 57 11.96 -9.39 10.70
CA LEU A 57 13.05 -9.01 11.60
C LEU A 57 12.96 -9.76 12.94
N LYS A 58 11.77 -9.82 13.55
CA LYS A 58 11.53 -10.62 14.77
C LYS A 58 11.89 -12.09 14.56
N ALA A 59 11.57 -12.66 13.38
CA ALA A 59 11.90 -14.04 13.07
C ALA A 59 13.41 -14.27 12.91
N LEU A 60 14.13 -13.31 12.32
CA LEU A 60 15.60 -13.36 12.21
C LEU A 60 16.27 -13.28 13.58
N ASP A 61 15.75 -12.45 14.49
CA ASP A 61 16.29 -12.31 15.86
C ASP A 61 16.11 -13.60 16.70
N ALA A 62 15.14 -14.46 16.35
CA ALA A 62 14.82 -15.72 17.02
C ALA A 62 14.83 -16.92 16.05
N ILE A 63 15.80 -16.95 15.13
CA ILE A 63 15.78 -17.86 13.98
C ILE A 63 15.84 -19.34 14.39
N ASP A 64 16.58 -19.67 15.44
CA ASP A 64 16.70 -21.04 15.93
C ASP A 64 15.38 -21.55 16.52
N GLU A 65 14.71 -20.73 17.32
CA GLU A 65 13.39 -21.03 17.90
C GLU A 65 12.32 -21.14 16.81
N VAL A 66 12.36 -20.26 15.81
CA VAL A 66 11.46 -20.28 14.64
C VAL A 66 11.64 -21.58 13.86
N ILE A 67 12.87 -21.96 13.51
CA ILE A 67 13.15 -23.21 12.79
C ILE A 67 12.72 -24.42 13.62
N ALA A 68 13.02 -24.44 14.92
CA ALA A 68 12.61 -25.52 15.82
C ALA A 68 11.08 -25.62 15.92
N LEU A 69 10.37 -24.49 15.94
CA LEU A 69 8.91 -24.43 15.96
C LEU A 69 8.31 -24.98 14.67
N ILE A 70 8.82 -24.56 13.52
CA ILE A 70 8.32 -25.02 12.24
C ILE A 70 8.57 -26.53 12.09
N ARG A 71 9.77 -27.02 12.43
CA ARG A 71 10.12 -28.45 12.27
C ARG A 71 9.36 -29.39 13.21
N ARG A 72 8.93 -28.93 14.39
CA ARG A 72 8.12 -29.73 15.33
C ARG A 72 6.62 -29.68 15.03
N SER A 73 6.18 -28.76 14.17
CA SER A 73 4.76 -28.56 13.87
C SER A 73 4.28 -29.57 12.83
N ASN A 74 3.19 -30.28 13.12
CA ASN A 74 2.64 -31.32 12.23
C ASN A 74 1.91 -30.75 11.00
N THR A 75 1.46 -29.50 11.06
CA THR A 75 0.77 -28.81 9.98
C THR A 75 1.21 -27.35 9.88
N VAL A 76 0.96 -26.73 8.73
CA VAL A 76 1.24 -25.31 8.49
C VAL A 76 0.40 -24.43 9.42
N GLU A 77 -0.87 -24.77 9.65
CA GLU A 77 -1.74 -24.08 10.61
C GLU A 77 -1.17 -24.09 12.04
N ILE A 78 -0.69 -25.24 12.52
CA ILE A 78 -0.07 -25.32 13.86
C ILE A 78 1.19 -24.46 13.94
N ALA A 79 2.01 -24.48 12.88
CA ALA A 79 3.20 -23.63 12.81
C ALA A 79 2.82 -22.15 12.84
N ARG A 80 1.79 -21.74 12.09
CA ARG A 80 1.30 -20.36 12.02
C ARG A 80 0.84 -19.86 13.38
N GLU A 81 -0.05 -20.60 14.05
CA GLU A 81 -0.53 -20.26 15.41
C GLU A 81 0.64 -20.19 16.40
N GLY A 82 1.59 -21.12 16.31
CA GLY A 82 2.79 -21.12 17.13
C GLY A 82 3.68 -19.91 16.90
N LEU A 83 3.89 -19.48 15.65
CA LEU A 83 4.68 -18.28 15.31
C LEU A 83 4.00 -17.01 15.81
N MET A 84 2.68 -16.90 15.66
CA MET A 84 1.91 -15.77 16.17
C MET A 84 2.06 -15.62 17.68
N GLY A 85 1.99 -16.73 18.42
CA GLY A 85 2.21 -16.74 19.86
C GLY A 85 3.65 -16.47 20.27
N LEU A 86 4.63 -17.07 19.58
CA LEU A 86 6.06 -16.95 19.90
C LEU A 86 6.58 -15.53 19.68
N LEU A 87 6.21 -14.90 18.56
CA LEU A 87 6.76 -13.61 18.13
C LEU A 87 5.82 -12.43 18.41
N GLU A 88 4.62 -12.67 18.95
CA GLU A 88 3.57 -11.68 19.11
C GLU A 88 3.32 -10.91 17.80
N ILE A 89 2.99 -11.67 16.77
CA ILE A 89 2.75 -11.17 15.40
C ILE A 89 1.36 -11.59 14.93
N ASP A 90 0.88 -10.91 13.89
CA ASP A 90 -0.40 -11.29 13.27
C ASP A 90 -0.24 -12.42 12.24
N GLU A 91 -1.39 -12.88 11.74
CA GLU A 91 -1.45 -13.98 10.79
C GLU A 91 -0.70 -13.66 9.49
N LEU A 92 -0.75 -12.41 9.04
CA LEU A 92 -0.13 -11.97 7.80
C LEU A 92 1.39 -12.01 7.89
N GLN A 93 1.96 -11.58 9.02
CA GLN A 93 3.38 -11.70 9.31
C GLN A 93 3.82 -13.16 9.46
N ALA A 94 3.03 -13.98 10.15
CA ALA A 94 3.34 -15.40 10.32
C ALA A 94 3.37 -16.14 8.96
N ASN A 95 2.41 -15.86 8.08
CA ASN A 95 2.39 -16.39 6.72
C ASN A 95 3.62 -15.94 5.92
N ALA A 96 4.00 -14.67 6.01
CA ALA A 96 5.20 -14.16 5.33
C ALA A 96 6.50 -14.84 5.81
N ILE A 97 6.59 -15.23 7.08
CA ILE A 97 7.72 -16.00 7.62
C ILE A 97 7.73 -17.43 7.05
N LEU A 98 6.58 -18.09 6.99
CA LEU A 98 6.45 -19.45 6.44
C LEU A 98 6.75 -19.51 4.93
N GLU A 99 6.57 -18.40 4.21
CA GLU A 99 6.89 -18.26 2.79
C GLU A 99 8.36 -17.91 2.50
N MET A 100 9.19 -17.68 3.53
CA MET A 100 10.60 -17.36 3.34
C MET A 100 11.34 -18.50 2.62
N GLN A 101 12.14 -18.14 1.62
CA GLN A 101 13.10 -19.07 1.02
C GLN A 101 14.37 -19.11 1.88
N LEU A 102 14.90 -20.33 2.09
CA LEU A 102 16.16 -20.60 2.78
C LEU A 102 17.37 -20.29 1.90
#